data_AF-G7ELG7-F1
#
_entry.id   AF-G7ELG7-F1
#
_cell.length_a   1.000
_cell.length_b   1.000
_cell.length_c   1.000
_cell.angle_alpha   90.00
_cell.angle_beta   90.00
_cell.angle_gamma   90.00
#
_symmetry.space_group_name_H-M   'P 1'
#
loop_
_entity.id
_entity.type
_entity.pdbx_description
1 polymer ?
#
loop_
_entity_poly.entity_id
_entity_poly.type
_entity_poly.pdbx_seq_one_letter_code
_entity_poly.pdbx_strand_id
1 'polypeptide(L)' 'MTMFGRPIYVMIINLAKRVHLGGSDLESVKASLIEKGYYLQLPPPEQNLLSQLRKENGVDSD' A
#
# COMPACT_ATOMS: atom_id res chain seq x y z
N MET A 1 -15.62 6.70 8.36
CA MET A 1 -14.64 6.96 9.45
C MET A 1 -14.66 5.93 10.58
N THR A 2 -15.48 4.87 10.50
CA THR A 2 -15.53 3.81 11.53
C THR A 2 -14.30 2.89 11.52
N MET A 3 -13.63 2.72 10.37
CA MET A 3 -12.48 1.80 10.20
C MET A 3 -11.15 2.33 10.78
N PHE A 4 -10.92 3.65 10.78
CA PHE A 4 -9.58 4.25 11.04
C PHE A 4 -9.51 5.10 12.33
N GLY A 5 -10.60 5.16 13.10
CA GLY A 5 -10.64 5.90 14.37
C GLY A 5 -10.38 7.40 14.23
N ARG A 6 -9.98 8.04 15.33
CA ARG A 6 -9.60 9.46 15.33
C ARG A 6 -8.16 9.61 14.84
N PRO A 7 -7.89 10.46 13.83
CA PRO A 7 -6.54 10.68 13.35
C PRO A 7 -5.68 11.30 14.46
N ILE A 8 -4.46 10.79 14.59
CA ILE A 8 -3.44 11.27 15.53
C ILE A 8 -2.31 11.87 14.72
N TYR A 9 -1.88 13.07 15.10
CA TYR A 9 -0.69 13.67 14.51
C TYR A 9 0.55 12.90 14.95
N VAL A 10 1.29 12.35 13.98
CA VAL A 10 2.52 11.58 14.24
C VAL A 10 3.76 12.39 13.86
N MET A 11 3.84 12.85 12.61
CA MET A 11 5.00 13.59 12.08
C MET A 11 4.65 14.41 10.83
N ILE A 12 5.48 15.42 10.54
CA ILE A 12 5.49 16.12 9.24
C ILE A 12 6.59 15.55 8.35
N ILE A 13 6.28 15.36 7.07
CA ILE A 13 7.22 14.87 6.06
C ILE A 13 7.28 15.88 4.91
N ASN A 14 8.49 16.29 4.53
CA ASN A 14 8.71 17.09 3.33
C ASN A 14 8.80 16.17 2.09
N LEU A 15 7.78 16.21 1.24
CA LEU A 15 7.70 15.40 0.01
C LEU A 15 8.52 15.95 -1.16
N ALA A 16 8.93 17.23 -1.14
CA ALA A 16 9.67 17.85 -2.23
C ALA A 16 11.15 17.46 -2.25
N LYS A 17 11.71 17.10 -1.09
CA LYS A 17 13.13 16.76 -0.94
C LYS A 17 13.41 15.26 -0.90
N ARG A 18 12.36 14.42 -0.89
CA ARG A 18 12.50 12.97 -0.77
C ARG A 18 12.38 12.31 -2.13
N VAL A 19 13.26 11.34 -2.37
CA VAL A 19 13.21 10.47 -3.56
C VAL A 19 12.42 9.18 -3.26
N HIS A 20 12.45 8.68 -2.02
CA HIS A 20 11.77 7.46 -1.61
C HIS A 20 10.94 7.67 -0.33
N LEU A 21 9.77 7.02 -0.27
CA LEU A 21 8.84 7.08 0.87
C LEU A 21 8.59 5.69 1.47
N GLY A 22 9.66 5.05 1.97
CA GLY A 22 9.59 3.69 2.50
C GLY A 22 9.13 2.70 1.41
N GLY A 23 8.03 1.99 1.68
CA GLY A 23 7.40 1.08 0.72
C GLY A 23 6.33 1.73 -0.19
N SER A 24 6.11 3.03 -0.08
CA SER A 24 5.10 3.75 -0.88
C SER A 24 5.74 4.46 -2.07
N ASP A 25 5.10 4.39 -3.24
CA ASP A 25 5.50 5.14 -4.42
C ASP A 25 5.16 6.63 -4.28
N LEU A 26 6.15 7.50 -4.46
CA LEU A 26 6.02 8.93 -4.21
C LEU A 26 5.04 9.62 -5.18
N GLU A 27 5.01 9.19 -6.44
CA GLU A 27 4.11 9.78 -7.43
C GLU A 27 2.66 9.42 -7.13
N SER A 28 2.38 8.15 -6.78
CA SER A 28 1.05 7.73 -6.32
C SER A 28 0.56 8.51 -5.09
N VAL A 29 1.48 8.81 -4.15
CA VAL A 29 1.20 9.59 -2.95
C VAL A 29 0.81 11.03 -3.33
N LYS A 30 1.63 11.70 -4.14
CA LYS A 30 1.35 13.07 -4.59
C LYS A 30 0.01 13.16 -5.33
N ALA A 31 -0.24 12.26 -6.28
CA ALA A 31 -1.49 12.22 -7.03
C ALA A 31 -2.70 12.04 -6.09
N SER A 32 -2.62 11.09 -5.17
CA SER A 32 -3.71 10.84 -4.20
C SER A 32 -3.93 12.03 -3.26
N LEU A 33 -2.87 12.73 -2.85
CA LEU A 33 -3.00 13.93 -2.02
C LEU A 33 -3.69 15.07 -2.78
N ILE A 34 -3.41 15.24 -4.08
CA ILE A 34 -4.05 16.27 -4.91
C ILE A 34 -5.52 15.91 -5.17
N GLU A 35 -5.81 14.64 -5.50
CA GLU A 35 -7.15 14.22 -5.91
C GLU A 35 -8.10 13.96 -4.73
N LYS A 36 -7.59 13.31 -3.66
CA LYS A 36 -8.40 12.79 -2.55
C LYS A 36 -8.14 13.53 -1.23
N GLY A 37 -7.04 14.27 -1.13
CA GLY A 37 -6.61 14.94 0.10
C GLY A 37 -5.91 14.03 1.11
N TYR A 38 -5.73 12.74 0.82
CA TYR A 38 -5.04 11.78 1.68
C TYR A 38 -4.49 10.60 0.86
N TYR A 39 -3.46 9.94 1.39
CA TYR A 39 -2.93 8.68 0.88
C TYR A 39 -3.02 7.62 1.97
N LEU A 40 -3.61 6.46 1.66
CA LEU A 40 -3.69 5.33 2.57
C LEU A 40 -2.70 4.26 2.12
N GLN A 41 -1.68 4.02 2.93
CA GLN A 41 -0.79 2.89 2.73
C GLN A 41 -1.45 1.62 3.27
N LEU A 42 -1.97 0.80 2.38
CA LEU A 42 -2.43 -0.54 2.71
C LEU A 42 -1.27 -1.53 2.54
N PRO A 43 -1.08 -2.49 3.46
CA PRO A 43 -0.15 -3.57 3.22
C PRO A 43 -0.60 -4.37 1.98
N PRO A 44 0.34 -4.86 1.17
CA PRO A 44 -0.01 -5.77 0.10
C PRO A 44 -0.70 -7.01 0.69
N PRO A 45 -1.69 -7.58 -0.02
CA PRO A 45 -2.34 -8.80 0.45
C PRO A 45 -1.30 -9.91 0.61
N GLU A 46 -1.47 -10.72 1.65
CA GLU A 46 -0.61 -11.87 1.87
C GLU A 46 -0.73 -12.85 0.72
N GLN A 47 0.40 -13.39 0.29
CA GLN A 47 0.42 -14.39 -0.76
C GLN A 47 -0.11 -15.71 -0.21
N ASN A 48 -1.07 -16.33 -0.92
CA ASN A 48 -1.51 -17.68 -0.59
C ASN A 48 -0.47 -18.70 -1.10
N LEU A 49 0.45 -19.06 -0.21
CA LEU A 49 1.56 -19.97 -0.50
C LEU A 49 1.07 -21.36 -0.95
N LEU A 50 -0.04 -21.84 -0.41
CA LEU A 50 -0.62 -23.12 -0.81
C LEU A 50 -1.10 -23.07 -2.26
N SER A 51 -1.78 -22.00 -2.67
CA SER A 51 -2.21 -21.81 -4.06
C SER A 51 -1.02 -21.68 -5.02
N GLN A 52 0.07 -21.03 -4.60
CA GLN A 52 1.29 -20.97 -5.41
C GLN A 52 1.91 -22.35 -5.61
N LEU A 53 2.05 -23.12 -4.52
CA LEU A 53 2.58 -24.48 -4.58
C LEU A 53 1.72 -25.40 -5.46
N ARG A 54 0.39 -25.28 -5.40
CA ARG A 54 -0.53 -26.07 -6.23
C ARG A 54 -0.39 -25.74 -7.72
N LYS A 55 -0.23 -24.46 -8.06
CA LYS A 55 0.05 -24.00 -9.44
C LYS A 55 1.40 -24.50 -9.95
N GLU A 56 2.46 -24.39 -9.14
CA GLU A 56 3.79 -24.87 -9.50
C GLU A 56 3.82 -26.39 -9.74
N ASN A 57 3.04 -27.14 -8.96
CA ASN A 57 2.88 -28.59 -9.12
C ASN A 57 1.87 -29.00 -10.20
N GLY A 58 1.28 -28.05 -10.95
CA GLY A 58 0.35 -28.33 -12.05
C GLY A 58 -1.01 -28.90 -11.63
N VAL A 59 -1.39 -28.78 -10.35
CA VAL A 59 -2.63 -29.35 -9.80
C VAL A 59 -3.87 -28.53 -10.17
N ASP A 60 -3.69 -27.27 -10.57
CA ASP A 60 -4.78 -26.34 -10.91
C ASP A 60 -4.86 -26.05 -12.44
N SER A 61 -4.39 -26.97 -13.29
CA SER A 61 -4.33 -26.84 -14.77
C SER A 61 -5.45 -27.61 -15.53
N ASP A 62 -6.65 -27.73 -14.96
CA ASP A 62 -7.84 -28.32 -15.59
C ASP A 62 -9.01 -27.32 -15.62
#